data_AF-A0A2R9A934-F1
#
_entry.id   AF-A0A2R9A934-F1
#
_cell.length_a   1.000
_cell.length_b   1.000
_cell.length_c   1.000
_cell.angle_alpha   90.00
_cell.angle_beta   90.00
_cell.angle_gamma   90.00
#
_symmetry.space_group_name_H-M   'P 1'
#
loop_
_entity.id
_entity.type
_entity.pdbx_description
1 polymer ?
#
loop_
_entity_poly.entity_id
_entity_poly.type
_entity_poly.pdbx_seq_one_letter_code
_entity_poly.pdbx_strand_id
1 'polypeptide(L)'
;MSSKGSVVLAYTGSLDTSCILVWLKEQGYDIIAYLDNTGQKEDFEEAWKKALKLGTKKVFIEDASRELVEEFIWPAIQSSALYENRYLLGTSLARPGIAGKQVEIAQREEAKYVFHGTMGKGNDQVRFELTCYLLAPQIKVTAPWRMPEFYNRFKGYENLMHICYENQVPPGLYTKTQDPAKALNTPDILEIEFKKGVPVKVTNIKDGTTHQTSLELFVYLNEVAGKHGVGRIDIVENRFIGMKS
;
A
#
# COMPACT_ATOMS: atom_id res chain seq x y z
N MET A 1 21.85 25.88 -8.04
CA MET A 1 22.48 25.14 -6.92
C MET A 1 22.90 23.78 -7.46
N SER A 2 24.07 23.27 -7.11
CA SER A 2 24.45 21.89 -7.45
C SER A 2 23.49 20.92 -6.76
N SER A 3 23.08 19.87 -7.48
CA SER A 3 22.18 18.84 -6.96
C SER A 3 22.78 18.16 -5.73
N LYS A 4 21.96 17.92 -4.69
CA LYS A 4 22.32 17.08 -3.53
C LYS A 4 22.34 15.58 -3.86
N GLY A 5 21.98 15.22 -5.09
CA GLY A 5 21.91 13.85 -5.60
C GLY A 5 20.49 13.41 -5.93
N SER A 6 20.38 12.26 -6.60
CA SER A 6 19.10 11.64 -6.93
C SER A 6 18.45 10.99 -5.72
N VAL A 7 17.13 11.07 -5.64
CA VAL A 7 16.30 10.40 -4.62
C VAL A 7 15.14 9.67 -5.28
N VAL A 8 14.72 8.55 -4.70
CA VAL A 8 13.47 7.87 -5.08
C VAL A 8 12.41 8.13 -4.02
N LEU A 9 11.35 8.83 -4.39
CA LEU A 9 10.19 9.10 -3.53
C LEU A 9 9.06 8.11 -3.83
N ALA A 10 8.64 7.35 -2.81
CA ALA A 10 7.39 6.60 -2.86
C ALA A 10 6.23 7.60 -2.87
N TYR A 11 5.61 7.75 -4.03
CA TYR A 11 4.68 8.81 -4.37
C TYR A 11 3.31 8.23 -4.68
N THR A 12 2.26 8.80 -4.09
CA THR A 12 0.88 8.30 -4.23
C THR A 12 -0.02 9.27 -4.99
N GLY A 13 0.48 10.44 -5.41
CA GLY A 13 -0.37 11.51 -5.95
C GLY A 13 -1.14 12.29 -4.88
N SER A 14 -1.18 11.79 -3.65
CA SER A 14 -1.82 12.47 -2.53
C SER A 14 -1.20 13.84 -2.27
N LEU A 15 -1.95 14.65 -1.54
CA LEU A 15 -1.50 15.97 -1.14
C LEU A 15 -0.22 15.90 -0.29
N ASP A 16 -0.14 14.94 0.64
CA ASP A 16 1.03 14.71 1.48
C ASP A 16 2.31 14.42 0.68
N THR A 17 2.24 13.45 -0.24
CA THR A 17 3.42 13.08 -1.07
C THR A 17 3.76 14.16 -2.09
N SER A 18 2.79 14.97 -2.51
CA SER A 18 3.01 16.17 -3.33
C SER A 18 3.76 17.27 -2.57
N CYS A 19 3.40 17.52 -1.31
CA CYS A 19 4.11 18.46 -0.44
C CYS A 19 5.55 18.01 -0.20
N ILE A 20 5.77 16.70 0.01
CA ILE A 20 7.10 16.11 0.15
C ILE A 20 7.93 16.34 -1.12
N LEU A 21 7.38 16.05 -2.29
CA LEU A 21 8.06 16.23 -3.57
C LEU A 21 8.52 17.69 -3.75
N VAL A 22 7.63 18.65 -3.52
CA VAL A 22 7.95 20.10 -3.61
C VAL A 22 9.05 20.46 -2.61
N TRP A 23 8.93 20.00 -1.36
CA TRP A 23 9.94 20.26 -0.34
C TRP A 23 11.31 19.68 -0.71
N LEU A 24 11.39 18.45 -1.21
CA LEU A 24 12.64 17.82 -1.65
C LEU A 24 13.30 18.60 -2.79
N LYS A 25 12.50 19.14 -3.70
CA LYS A 25 12.98 19.93 -4.83
C LYS A 25 13.63 21.22 -4.34
N GLU A 26 12.98 21.90 -3.39
CA GLU A 26 13.55 23.09 -2.74
C GLU A 26 14.80 22.78 -1.92
N GLN A 27 14.90 21.58 -1.35
CA GLN A 27 16.13 21.11 -0.71
C GLN A 27 17.27 20.85 -1.71
N GLY A 28 17.00 20.87 -3.02
CA GLY A 28 18.01 20.72 -4.08
C GLY A 28 18.24 19.27 -4.51
N TYR A 29 17.27 18.38 -4.31
CA TYR A 29 17.35 16.99 -4.78
C TYR A 29 16.81 16.80 -6.21
N ASP A 30 17.40 15.85 -6.94
CA ASP A 30 16.83 15.35 -8.20
C ASP A 30 15.85 14.22 -7.90
N ILE A 31 14.57 14.45 -8.10
CA ILE A 31 13.53 13.53 -7.61
C ILE A 31 13.09 12.57 -8.71
N ILE A 32 13.14 11.29 -8.40
CA ILE A 32 12.48 10.21 -9.13
C ILE A 32 11.23 9.84 -8.33
N ALA A 33 10.05 10.04 -8.92
CA ALA A 33 8.81 9.59 -8.30
C ALA A 33 8.55 8.13 -8.66
N TYR A 34 8.19 7.32 -7.67
CA TYR A 34 7.82 5.93 -7.84
C TYR A 34 6.39 5.74 -7.35
N LEU A 35 5.51 5.34 -8.25
CA LEU A 35 4.14 4.92 -7.98
C LEU A 35 4.08 3.42 -8.07
N ASP A 36 3.48 2.79 -7.06
CA ASP A 36 3.32 1.36 -7.02
C ASP A 36 1.86 0.98 -7.22
N ASN A 37 1.58 0.08 -8.15
CA ASN A 37 0.26 -0.51 -8.34
C ASN A 37 0.21 -1.89 -7.66
N THR A 38 -0.43 -1.95 -6.50
CA THR A 38 -0.76 -3.17 -5.75
C THR A 38 -2.20 -3.64 -6.00
N GLY A 39 -2.88 -3.10 -7.01
CA GLY A 39 -4.29 -3.37 -7.32
C GLY A 39 -5.26 -2.34 -6.74
N GLN A 40 -4.79 -1.17 -6.33
CA GLN A 40 -5.66 -0.06 -5.94
C GLN A 40 -6.33 0.59 -7.16
N LYS A 41 -7.56 1.09 -6.97
CA LYS A 41 -8.32 1.82 -8.00
C LYS A 41 -8.03 3.31 -7.89
N GLU A 42 -6.86 3.71 -8.37
CA GLU A 42 -6.40 5.10 -8.38
C GLU A 42 -6.10 5.57 -9.81
N ASP A 43 -6.15 6.89 -10.03
CA ASP A 43 -5.76 7.49 -11.31
C ASP A 43 -4.24 7.72 -11.34
N PHE A 44 -3.52 6.66 -11.74
CA PHE A 44 -2.06 6.72 -11.90
C PHE A 44 -1.62 7.71 -12.97
N GLU A 45 -2.45 7.98 -13.98
CA GLU A 45 -2.14 8.93 -15.03
C GLU A 45 -2.20 10.38 -14.50
N GLU A 46 -3.22 10.71 -13.72
CA GLU A 46 -3.31 11.99 -13.01
C GLU A 46 -2.13 12.16 -12.06
N ALA A 47 -1.82 11.14 -11.25
CA ALA A 47 -0.71 11.19 -10.30
C ALA A 47 0.64 11.39 -11.03
N TRP A 48 0.85 10.72 -12.17
CA TRP A 48 2.01 10.90 -13.04
C TRP A 48 2.11 12.32 -13.61
N LYS A 49 1.01 12.84 -14.19
CA LYS A 49 0.95 14.23 -14.70
C LYS A 49 1.27 15.24 -13.61
N LYS A 50 0.74 15.02 -12.41
CA LYS A 50 0.99 15.86 -11.23
C LYS A 50 2.46 15.81 -10.82
N ALA A 51 3.07 14.63 -10.75
CA ALA A 51 4.48 14.47 -10.41
C ALA A 51 5.41 15.20 -11.40
N LEU A 52 5.12 15.13 -12.70
CA LEU A 52 5.88 15.85 -13.73
C LEU A 52 5.71 17.37 -13.60
N LYS A 53 4.48 17.85 -13.39
CA LYS A 53 4.20 19.28 -13.21
C LYS A 53 4.93 19.87 -12.01
N LEU A 54 5.08 19.10 -10.92
CA LEU A 54 5.84 19.53 -9.74
C LEU A 54 7.37 19.50 -9.96
N GLY A 55 7.82 18.91 -11.08
CA GLY A 55 9.22 18.95 -11.54
C GLY A 55 10.07 17.80 -11.03
N THR A 56 9.50 16.59 -11.05
CA THR A 56 10.29 15.35 -10.98
C THR A 56 11.15 15.19 -12.22
N LYS A 57 12.31 14.55 -12.06
CA LYS A 57 13.23 14.19 -13.15
C LYS A 57 12.68 13.00 -13.95
N LYS A 58 12.09 12.04 -13.25
CA LYS A 58 11.56 10.79 -13.82
C LYS A 58 10.41 10.29 -12.95
N VAL A 59 9.51 9.54 -13.57
CA VAL A 59 8.41 8.88 -12.88
C VAL A 59 8.38 7.41 -13.31
N PHE A 60 8.31 6.52 -12.34
CA PHE A 60 8.09 5.09 -12.53
C PHE A 60 6.70 4.72 -12.02
N ILE A 61 5.99 3.89 -12.78
CA ILE A 61 4.76 3.24 -12.36
C ILE A 61 5.03 1.75 -12.50
N GLU A 62 5.13 1.02 -11.40
CA GLU A 62 5.37 -0.42 -11.41
C GLU A 62 4.09 -1.15 -11.02
N ASP A 63 3.76 -2.21 -11.76
CA ASP A 63 2.66 -3.12 -11.39
C ASP A 63 3.21 -4.29 -10.57
N ALA A 64 3.00 -4.22 -9.26
CA ALA A 64 3.38 -5.23 -8.29
C ALA A 64 2.18 -6.08 -7.83
N SER A 65 1.01 -5.95 -8.46
CA SER A 65 -0.22 -6.61 -8.00
C SER A 65 -0.12 -8.13 -8.01
N ARG A 66 0.46 -8.70 -9.06
CA ARG A 66 0.70 -10.15 -9.16
C ARG A 66 1.75 -10.62 -8.16
N GLU A 67 2.86 -9.89 -8.07
CA GLU A 67 3.96 -10.20 -7.13
C GLU A 67 3.47 -10.14 -5.68
N LEU A 68 2.64 -9.16 -5.34
CA LEU A 68 1.99 -9.07 -4.03
C LEU A 68 1.21 -10.33 -3.70
N VAL A 69 0.44 -10.84 -4.65
CA VAL A 69 -0.37 -12.04 -4.47
C VAL A 69 0.53 -13.28 -4.30
N GLU A 70 1.48 -13.47 -5.22
CA GLU A 70 2.29 -14.68 -5.30
C GLU A 70 3.34 -14.77 -4.17
N GLU A 71 4.01 -13.67 -3.86
CA GLU A 71 5.16 -13.66 -2.94
C GLU A 71 4.80 -13.28 -1.50
N PHE A 72 3.62 -12.68 -1.27
CA PHE A 72 3.24 -12.22 0.08
C PHE A 72 1.91 -12.78 0.55
N ILE A 73 0.84 -12.67 -0.25
CA ILE A 73 -0.51 -13.11 0.17
C ILE A 73 -0.59 -14.63 0.23
N TRP A 74 -0.12 -15.35 -0.78
CA TRP A 74 -0.15 -16.82 -0.77
C TRP A 74 0.66 -17.44 0.37
N PRO A 75 1.90 -17.00 0.66
CA PRO A 75 2.62 -17.47 1.84
C PRO A 75 1.90 -17.16 3.16
N ALA A 76 1.26 -15.99 3.28
CA ALA A 76 0.46 -15.65 4.45
C ALA A 76 -0.76 -16.58 4.61
N ILE A 77 -1.45 -16.93 3.51
CA ILE A 77 -2.55 -17.89 3.53
C ILE A 77 -2.06 -19.29 3.87
N GLN A 78 -0.96 -19.75 3.25
CA GLN A 78 -0.37 -21.07 3.52
C GLN A 78 0.00 -21.24 5.00
N SER A 79 0.44 -20.16 5.66
CA SER A 79 0.78 -20.16 7.09
C SER A 79 -0.41 -19.87 8.00
N SER A 80 -1.61 -19.63 7.44
CA SER A 80 -2.79 -19.17 8.19
C SER A 80 -2.48 -17.95 9.06
N ALA A 81 -1.68 -17.02 8.53
CA ALA A 81 -1.16 -15.88 9.27
C ALA A 81 -2.29 -14.96 9.74
N LEU A 82 -2.38 -14.79 11.05
CA LEU A 82 -3.31 -13.89 11.71
C LEU A 82 -2.56 -13.13 12.80
N TYR A 83 -2.65 -11.81 12.76
CA TYR A 83 -2.17 -10.99 13.85
C TYR A 83 -3.26 -10.84 14.90
N GLU A 84 -2.90 -11.13 16.14
CA GLU A 84 -3.83 -11.09 17.30
C GLU A 84 -5.14 -11.84 17.05
N ASN A 85 -5.02 -12.98 16.35
CA ASN A 85 -6.11 -13.89 15.99
C ASN A 85 -7.24 -13.28 15.13
N ARG A 86 -7.08 -12.05 14.61
CA ARG A 86 -8.15 -11.39 13.85
C ARG A 86 -7.66 -10.63 12.62
N TYR A 87 -6.51 -9.95 12.67
CA TYR A 87 -6.05 -9.11 11.56
C TYR A 87 -5.34 -9.95 10.48
N LEU A 88 -5.81 -9.82 9.24
CA LEU A 88 -5.30 -10.52 8.05
C LEU A 88 -4.07 -9.85 7.41
N LEU A 89 -3.39 -8.94 8.12
CA LEU A 89 -2.07 -8.42 7.73
C LEU A 89 -2.00 -7.66 6.39
N GLY A 90 -3.12 -7.25 5.78
CA GLY A 90 -3.14 -6.69 4.42
C GLY A 90 -2.14 -5.55 4.18
N THR A 91 -2.07 -4.58 5.08
CA THR A 91 -1.08 -3.49 4.98
C THR A 91 0.33 -3.99 5.27
N SER A 92 0.49 -4.87 6.27
CA SER A 92 1.80 -5.43 6.63
C SER A 92 2.45 -6.21 5.49
N LEU A 93 1.66 -6.93 4.70
CA LEU A 93 2.13 -7.76 3.59
C LEU A 93 2.51 -6.93 2.35
N ALA A 94 1.80 -5.83 2.08
CA ALA A 94 2.07 -5.01 0.90
C ALA A 94 3.34 -4.15 1.02
N ARG A 95 3.65 -3.67 2.24
CA ARG A 95 4.72 -2.68 2.45
C ARG A 95 6.13 -3.18 2.08
N PRO A 96 6.52 -4.44 2.37
CA PRO A 96 7.80 -4.96 1.91
C PRO A 96 7.93 -5.02 0.39
N GLY A 97 6.87 -5.41 -0.34
CA GLY A 97 6.88 -5.41 -1.81
C GLY A 97 7.12 -4.00 -2.38
N ILE A 98 6.36 -3.02 -1.89
CA ILE A 98 6.51 -1.61 -2.31
C ILE A 98 7.93 -1.09 -1.99
N ALA A 99 8.43 -1.35 -0.79
CA ALA A 99 9.77 -0.92 -0.39
C ALA A 99 10.87 -1.62 -1.20
N GLY A 100 10.69 -2.89 -1.54
CA GLY A 100 11.61 -3.66 -2.38
C GLY A 100 11.77 -3.07 -3.77
N LYS A 101 10.65 -2.79 -4.46
CA LYS A 101 10.66 -2.12 -5.76
C LYS A 101 11.24 -0.71 -5.69
N GLN A 102 10.98 0.02 -4.60
CA GLN A 102 11.59 1.33 -4.39
C GLN A 102 13.13 1.24 -4.32
N VAL A 103 13.67 0.21 -3.66
CA VAL A 103 15.11 -0.05 -3.58
C VAL A 103 15.66 -0.47 -4.95
N GLU A 104 14.96 -1.34 -5.68
CA GLU A 104 15.36 -1.75 -7.04
C GLU A 104 15.49 -0.53 -7.98
N ILE A 105 14.52 0.38 -7.95
CA ILE A 105 14.56 1.63 -8.73
C ILE A 105 15.72 2.51 -8.26
N ALA A 106 15.95 2.62 -6.95
CA ALA A 106 17.04 3.42 -6.41
C ALA A 106 18.41 2.88 -6.86
N GLN A 107 18.60 1.56 -6.89
CA GLN A 107 19.82 0.93 -7.40
C GLN A 107 19.99 1.15 -8.90
N ARG A 108 18.91 0.96 -9.68
CA ARG A 108 18.90 1.18 -11.14
C ARG A 108 19.25 2.61 -11.53
N GLU A 109 18.78 3.58 -10.78
CA GLU A 109 18.97 5.01 -11.04
C GLU A 109 20.14 5.62 -10.24
N GLU A 110 20.94 4.76 -9.58
CA GLU A 110 22.09 5.14 -8.75
C GLU A 110 21.74 6.22 -7.69
N ALA A 111 20.49 6.19 -7.21
CA ALA A 111 19.99 7.08 -6.19
C ALA A 111 20.50 6.67 -4.81
N LYS A 112 21.08 7.62 -4.09
CA LYS A 112 21.64 7.39 -2.74
C LYS A 112 20.58 7.44 -1.64
N TYR A 113 19.42 8.01 -1.95
CA TYR A 113 18.38 8.30 -0.98
C TYR A 113 17.03 7.73 -1.41
N VAL A 114 16.28 7.29 -0.41
CA VAL A 114 14.91 6.82 -0.54
C VAL A 114 14.04 7.61 0.43
N PHE A 115 12.93 8.15 -0.06
CA PHE A 115 11.98 8.90 0.75
C PHE A 115 10.61 8.25 0.69
N HIS A 116 9.89 8.23 1.82
CA HIS A 116 8.50 7.77 1.90
C HIS A 116 7.65 8.75 2.71
N GLY A 117 6.35 8.78 2.40
CA GLY A 117 5.39 9.71 3.01
C GLY A 117 4.72 9.21 4.28
N THR A 118 5.20 8.13 4.90
CA THR A 118 4.53 7.56 6.08
C THR A 118 4.69 8.47 7.30
N MET A 119 3.65 8.54 8.11
CA MET A 119 3.64 9.31 9.37
C MET A 119 4.65 8.77 10.39
N GLY A 120 5.27 9.67 11.18
CA GLY A 120 6.31 9.32 12.16
C GLY A 120 5.85 8.53 13.39
N LYS A 121 4.54 8.29 13.56
CA LYS A 121 3.96 7.51 14.68
C LYS A 121 3.28 6.20 14.24
N GLY A 122 3.32 5.87 12.95
CA GLY A 122 2.67 4.67 12.40
C GLY A 122 3.63 3.48 12.26
N ASN A 123 3.08 2.27 12.12
CA ASN A 123 3.87 1.05 11.88
C ASN A 123 4.50 1.02 10.47
N ASP A 124 3.92 1.72 9.50
CA ASP A 124 4.36 1.66 8.10
C ASP A 124 5.79 2.14 7.88
N GLN A 125 6.25 3.12 8.66
CA GLN A 125 7.65 3.58 8.57
C GLN A 125 8.63 2.43 8.88
N VAL A 126 8.30 1.58 9.86
CA VAL A 126 9.15 0.44 10.25
C VAL A 126 9.17 -0.60 9.14
N ARG A 127 8.00 -0.89 8.55
CA ARG A 127 7.86 -1.86 7.45
C ARG A 127 8.68 -1.43 6.23
N PHE A 128 8.61 -0.15 5.86
CA PHE A 128 9.39 0.43 4.77
C PHE A 128 10.89 0.40 5.09
N GLU A 129 11.29 1.00 6.21
CA GLU A 129 12.71 1.22 6.51
C GLU A 129 13.48 -0.09 6.75
N LEU A 130 12.89 -1.04 7.49
CA LEU A 130 13.53 -2.35 7.69
C LEU A 130 13.72 -3.10 6.37
N THR A 131 12.75 -3.03 5.46
CA THR A 131 12.87 -3.64 4.13
C THR A 131 13.98 -2.96 3.33
N CYS A 132 14.03 -1.62 3.34
CA CYS A 132 15.09 -0.87 2.66
C CYS A 132 16.48 -1.25 3.18
N TYR A 133 16.67 -1.33 4.50
CA TYR A 133 17.95 -1.68 5.09
C TYR A 133 18.33 -3.16 4.89
N LEU A 134 17.36 -4.06 4.79
CA LEU A 134 17.61 -5.46 4.48
C LEU A 134 18.14 -5.63 3.05
N LEU A 135 17.55 -4.92 2.08
CA LEU A 135 17.86 -5.07 0.66
C LEU A 135 19.04 -4.21 0.20
N ALA A 136 19.23 -3.04 0.83
CA ALA A 136 20.33 -2.13 0.54
C ALA A 136 20.81 -1.46 1.83
N PRO A 137 21.65 -2.13 2.65
CA PRO A 137 22.09 -1.61 3.95
C PRO A 137 22.73 -0.22 3.91
N GLN A 138 23.33 0.16 2.78
CA GLN A 138 23.98 1.44 2.54
C GLN A 138 23.00 2.57 2.13
N ILE A 139 21.74 2.25 1.84
CA ILE A 139 20.76 3.22 1.36
C ILE A 139 20.35 4.17 2.47
N LYS A 140 20.23 5.45 2.14
CA LYS A 140 19.74 6.45 3.09
C LYS A 140 18.23 6.59 2.94
N VAL A 141 17.47 5.84 3.74
CA VAL A 141 16.02 5.98 3.82
C VAL A 141 15.63 7.03 4.87
N THR A 142 14.63 7.86 4.57
CA THR A 142 14.08 8.80 5.55
C THR A 142 12.63 9.19 5.25
N ALA A 143 11.91 9.62 6.30
CA ALA A 143 10.55 10.15 6.21
C ALA A 143 10.51 11.65 6.57
N PRO A 144 10.05 12.54 5.69
CA PRO A 144 9.96 13.97 5.98
C PRO A 144 9.08 14.29 7.20
N TRP A 145 8.05 13.50 7.47
CA TRP A 145 7.20 13.67 8.66
C TRP A 145 7.93 13.49 10.01
N ARG A 146 9.16 12.99 10.01
CA ARG A 146 10.03 12.95 11.20
C ARG A 146 11.00 14.14 11.30
N MET A 147 11.03 15.02 10.31
CA MET A 147 11.96 16.14 10.23
C MET A 147 11.31 17.42 10.77
N PRO A 148 11.89 18.05 11.81
CA PRO A 148 11.40 19.33 12.35
C PRO A 148 11.17 20.39 11.30
N GLU A 149 12.05 20.50 10.31
CA GLU A 149 11.97 21.50 9.25
C GLU A 149 10.76 21.28 8.34
N PHE A 150 10.36 20.02 8.15
CA PHE A 150 9.22 19.66 7.31
C PHE A 150 7.90 19.79 8.08
N TYR A 151 7.74 19.11 9.21
CA TYR A 151 6.45 19.14 9.91
C TYR A 151 6.14 20.53 10.49
N ASN A 152 7.15 21.33 10.88
CA ASN A 152 6.89 22.71 11.32
C ASN A 152 6.40 23.63 10.20
N ARG A 153 6.72 23.31 8.95
CA ARG A 153 6.25 24.05 7.76
C ARG A 153 4.82 23.67 7.39
N PHE A 154 4.44 22.41 7.58
CA PHE A 154 3.14 21.87 7.14
C PHE A 154 2.17 21.55 8.30
N LYS A 155 2.30 22.23 9.46
CA LYS A 155 1.55 22.00 10.71
C LYS A 155 0.02 21.88 10.58
N GLY A 156 -0.60 22.45 9.55
CA GLY A 156 -2.05 22.44 9.36
C GLY A 156 -2.66 21.09 8.96
N TYR A 157 -1.86 20.09 8.56
CA TYR A 157 -2.35 18.78 8.09
C TYR A 157 -2.77 17.82 9.20
N GLU A 158 -2.20 17.94 10.40
CA GLU A 158 -2.54 17.05 11.53
C GLU A 158 -4.01 17.23 11.98
N ASN A 159 -4.55 18.45 11.84
CA ASN A 159 -5.89 18.79 12.30
C ASN A 159 -7.03 18.22 11.43
N LEU A 160 -6.78 17.92 10.15
CA LEU A 160 -7.78 17.29 9.28
C LEU A 160 -7.93 15.79 9.57
N MET A 161 -6.87 15.14 10.06
CA MET A 161 -6.86 13.71 10.37
C MET A 161 -7.48 13.41 11.74
N HIS A 162 -7.34 14.30 12.73
CA HIS A 162 -7.94 14.11 14.06
C HIS A 162 -9.48 14.16 14.03
N ILE A 163 -10.05 15.00 13.16
CA ILE A 163 -11.51 15.14 12.98
C ILE A 163 -12.15 13.84 12.42
N CYS A 164 -11.38 13.03 11.69
CA CYS A 164 -11.86 11.75 11.15
C CYS A 164 -11.93 10.61 12.20
N TYR A 165 -11.22 10.71 13.33
CA TYR A 165 -11.14 9.65 14.34
C TYR A 165 -12.13 9.82 15.50
N GLU A 166 -12.68 11.01 15.72
CA GLU A 166 -13.55 11.31 16.88
C GLU A 166 -15.05 11.18 16.61
N ASN A 167 -15.46 10.92 15.36
CA ASN A 167 -16.86 10.85 14.97
C ASN A 167 -17.33 9.40 14.78
N GLN A 168 -18.51 9.07 15.30
CA GLN A 168 -19.20 7.78 15.11
C GLN A 168 -19.12 7.31 13.64
N VAL A 169 -18.96 6.00 13.43
CA VAL A 169 -18.74 5.36 12.11
C VAL A 169 -19.63 5.99 11.04
N PRO A 170 -19.06 6.80 10.12
CA PRO A 170 -19.85 7.47 9.11
C PRO A 170 -20.49 6.44 8.16
N PRO A 171 -21.73 6.64 7.71
CA PRO A 171 -22.26 5.86 6.60
C PRO A 171 -21.33 5.99 5.38
N GLY A 172 -20.87 4.87 4.83
CA GLY A 172 -19.94 4.82 3.70
C GLY A 172 -18.50 4.36 3.99
N LEU A 173 -18.19 3.89 5.20
CA LEU A 173 -16.84 3.38 5.55
C LEU A 173 -16.43 2.14 4.72
N TYR A 174 -17.37 1.22 4.48
CA TYR A 174 -17.11 0.00 3.72
C TYR A 174 -17.32 0.24 2.22
N THR A 175 -16.22 0.35 1.47
CA THR A 175 -16.25 0.64 0.02
C THR A 175 -16.03 -0.59 -0.85
N LYS A 176 -15.49 -1.69 -0.29
CA LYS A 176 -15.20 -2.93 -1.01
C LYS A 176 -16.20 -4.06 -0.77
N THR A 177 -16.96 -4.01 0.32
CA THR A 177 -17.91 -5.06 0.71
C THR A 177 -19.30 -4.49 0.85
N GLN A 178 -20.28 -5.19 0.28
CA GLN A 178 -21.69 -4.92 0.48
C GLN A 178 -22.04 -5.06 1.96
N ASP A 179 -22.98 -4.25 2.44
CA ASP A 179 -23.55 -4.46 3.77
C ASP A 179 -24.19 -5.86 3.82
N PRO A 180 -23.83 -6.75 4.77
CA PRO A 180 -24.48 -8.05 4.89
C PRO A 180 -26.00 -7.97 4.94
N ALA A 181 -26.57 -6.90 5.51
CA ALA A 181 -28.03 -6.68 5.53
C ALA A 181 -28.64 -6.40 4.14
N LYS A 182 -27.81 -6.08 3.14
CA LYS A 182 -28.16 -5.79 1.75
C LYS A 182 -27.43 -6.71 0.76
N ALA A 183 -26.79 -7.77 1.25
CA ALA A 183 -26.09 -8.74 0.41
C ALA A 183 -27.10 -9.64 -0.31
N LEU A 184 -26.61 -10.39 -1.30
CA LEU A 184 -27.46 -11.34 -2.03
C LEU A 184 -27.94 -12.44 -1.08
N ASN A 185 -29.25 -12.74 -1.12
CA ASN A 185 -29.85 -13.83 -0.33
C ASN A 185 -29.71 -15.21 -1.01
N THR A 186 -28.97 -15.29 -2.11
CA THR A 186 -28.68 -16.54 -2.82
C THR A 186 -27.20 -16.85 -2.70
N PRO A 187 -26.81 -18.06 -2.25
CA PRO A 187 -25.40 -18.41 -2.15
C PRO A 187 -24.78 -18.58 -3.54
N ASP A 188 -23.54 -18.10 -3.69
CA ASP A 188 -22.64 -18.59 -4.73
C ASP A 188 -21.83 -19.76 -4.15
N ILE A 189 -21.68 -20.82 -4.93
CA ILE A 189 -20.93 -22.01 -4.54
C ILE A 189 -19.63 -22.00 -5.35
N LEU A 190 -18.51 -21.90 -4.64
CA LEU A 190 -17.19 -21.89 -5.24
C LEU A 190 -16.46 -23.19 -4.93
N GLU A 191 -15.87 -23.79 -5.95
CA GLU A 191 -14.85 -24.83 -5.81
C GLU A 191 -13.48 -24.17 -5.97
N ILE A 192 -12.64 -24.30 -4.94
CA ILE A 192 -11.27 -23.75 -4.95
C ILE A 192 -10.30 -24.93 -4.87
N GLU A 193 -9.50 -25.09 -5.92
CA GLU A 193 -8.48 -26.13 -6.01
C GLU A 193 -7.16 -25.61 -5.47
N PHE A 194 -6.52 -26.40 -4.62
CA PHE A 194 -5.23 -26.07 -4.02
C PHE A 194 -4.15 -27.04 -4.46
N LYS A 195 -2.94 -26.54 -4.69
CA LYS A 195 -1.74 -27.34 -4.91
C LYS A 195 -0.64 -26.85 -3.98
N LYS A 196 -0.13 -27.75 -3.13
CA LYS A 196 0.90 -27.41 -2.12
C LYS A 196 0.49 -26.21 -1.24
N GLY A 197 -0.80 -26.10 -0.89
CA GLY A 197 -1.33 -25.01 -0.06
C GLY A 197 -1.57 -23.68 -0.78
N VAL A 198 -1.24 -23.56 -2.08
CA VAL A 198 -1.54 -22.37 -2.89
C VAL A 198 -2.83 -22.59 -3.70
N PRO A 199 -3.78 -21.64 -3.74
CA PRO A 199 -4.91 -21.71 -4.66
C PRO A 199 -4.43 -21.70 -6.12
N VAL A 200 -4.85 -22.66 -6.92
CA VAL A 200 -4.45 -22.77 -8.35
C VAL A 200 -5.62 -22.64 -9.31
N LYS A 201 -6.85 -22.80 -8.83
CA LYS A 201 -8.05 -22.60 -9.62
C LYS A 201 -9.24 -22.29 -8.73
N VAL A 202 -10.12 -21.42 -9.20
CA VAL A 202 -11.46 -21.21 -8.64
C VAL A 202 -12.49 -21.43 -9.74
N THR A 203 -13.57 -22.14 -9.43
CA THR A 203 -14.72 -22.40 -10.30
C THR A 203 -15.99 -21.97 -9.56
N ASN A 204 -16.80 -21.09 -10.16
CA ASN A 204 -18.17 -20.87 -9.68
C ASN A 204 -19.09 -21.94 -10.26
N ILE A 205 -19.68 -22.74 -9.39
CA ILE A 205 -20.50 -23.90 -9.78
C ILE A 205 -21.78 -23.49 -10.50
N LYS A 206 -22.27 -22.27 -10.25
CA LYS A 206 -23.56 -21.79 -10.79
C LYS A 206 -23.46 -21.39 -12.26
N ASP A 207 -22.41 -20.68 -12.64
CA ASP A 207 -22.23 -20.13 -13.99
C ASP A 207 -21.07 -20.78 -14.78
N GLY A 208 -20.27 -21.63 -14.13
CA GLY A 208 -19.12 -22.30 -14.74
C GLY A 208 -17.91 -21.39 -14.95
N THR A 209 -17.91 -20.16 -14.43
CA THR A 209 -16.80 -19.21 -14.54
C THR A 209 -15.58 -19.77 -13.82
N THR A 210 -14.41 -19.72 -14.46
CA THR A 210 -13.16 -20.23 -13.89
C THR A 210 -12.00 -19.25 -14.04
N HIS A 211 -11.13 -19.20 -13.03
CA HIS A 211 -9.87 -18.46 -13.05
C HIS A 211 -8.72 -19.32 -12.54
N GLN A 212 -7.54 -19.19 -13.16
CA GLN A 212 -6.37 -20.03 -12.89
C GLN A 212 -5.10 -19.23 -12.60
N THR A 213 -5.01 -17.98 -13.04
CA THR A 213 -3.85 -17.12 -12.71
C THR A 213 -4.02 -16.56 -11.31
N SER A 214 -2.91 -16.40 -10.56
CA SER A 214 -2.91 -15.97 -9.16
C SER A 214 -3.68 -14.66 -8.96
N LEU A 215 -3.41 -13.66 -9.80
CA LEU A 215 -4.03 -12.34 -9.69
C LEU A 215 -5.51 -12.39 -10.04
N GLU A 216 -5.91 -13.04 -11.13
CA GLU A 216 -7.31 -13.15 -11.53
C GLU A 216 -8.13 -13.91 -10.49
N LEU A 217 -7.60 -15.03 -9.99
CA LEU A 217 -8.22 -15.81 -8.94
C LEU A 217 -8.45 -14.95 -7.70
N PHE A 218 -7.42 -14.22 -7.24
CA PHE A 218 -7.52 -13.35 -6.07
C PHE A 218 -8.53 -12.21 -6.27
N VAL A 219 -8.51 -11.56 -7.43
CA VAL A 219 -9.46 -10.48 -7.79
C VAL A 219 -10.89 -11.01 -7.86
N TYR A 220 -11.09 -12.19 -8.47
CA TYR A 220 -12.39 -12.82 -8.56
C TYR A 220 -12.95 -13.19 -7.18
N LEU A 221 -12.13 -13.78 -6.31
CA LEU A 221 -12.53 -14.07 -4.93
C LEU A 221 -12.93 -12.80 -4.17
N ASN A 222 -12.18 -11.71 -4.33
CA ASN A 222 -12.54 -10.41 -3.73
C ASN A 222 -13.86 -9.87 -4.27
N GLU A 223 -14.14 -10.04 -5.57
CA GLU A 223 -15.40 -9.62 -6.18
C GLU A 223 -16.59 -10.40 -5.60
N VAL A 224 -16.49 -11.73 -5.57
CA VAL A 224 -17.57 -12.59 -5.03
C VAL A 224 -17.76 -12.33 -3.54
N ALA A 225 -16.69 -12.35 -2.74
CA ALA A 225 -16.75 -12.06 -1.31
C ALA A 225 -17.32 -10.67 -1.02
N GLY A 226 -16.93 -9.67 -1.81
CA GLY A 226 -17.42 -8.30 -1.73
C GLY A 226 -18.93 -8.20 -1.92
N LYS A 227 -19.49 -8.89 -2.94
CA LYS A 227 -20.95 -8.93 -3.20
C LYS A 227 -21.74 -9.55 -2.05
N HIS A 228 -21.14 -10.52 -1.35
CA HIS A 228 -21.76 -11.24 -0.21
C HIS A 228 -21.45 -10.62 1.16
N GLY A 229 -20.76 -9.47 1.21
CA GLY A 229 -20.44 -8.78 2.47
C GLY A 229 -19.40 -9.49 3.35
N VAL A 230 -18.62 -10.41 2.77
CA VAL A 230 -17.62 -11.21 3.47
C VAL A 230 -16.33 -10.39 3.68
N GLY A 231 -15.69 -10.57 4.85
CA GLY A 231 -14.36 -10.02 5.12
C GLY A 231 -14.31 -8.70 5.92
N ARG A 232 -15.43 -8.26 6.50
CA ARG A 232 -15.44 -7.11 7.43
C ARG A 232 -14.85 -7.53 8.78
N ILE A 233 -13.86 -6.77 9.25
CA ILE A 233 -13.20 -6.98 10.54
C ILE A 233 -13.18 -5.62 11.27
N ASP A 234 -13.73 -5.61 12.49
CA ASP A 234 -13.67 -4.49 13.43
C ASP A 234 -12.91 -4.97 14.68
N ILE A 235 -11.76 -4.35 14.95
CA ILE A 235 -10.79 -4.77 15.95
C ILE A 235 -10.09 -3.55 16.58
N VAL A 236 -9.57 -3.78 17.78
CA VAL A 236 -8.48 -2.98 18.35
C VAL A 236 -7.23 -3.84 18.33
N GLU A 237 -6.15 -3.35 17.73
CA GLU A 237 -4.88 -4.07 17.60
C GLU A 237 -3.75 -3.39 18.38
N ASN A 238 -2.79 -4.16 18.89
CA ASN A 238 -1.54 -3.60 19.42
C ASN A 238 -0.64 -3.13 18.27
N ARG A 239 -0.07 -1.93 18.38
CA ARG A 239 0.91 -1.42 17.42
C ARG A 239 2.32 -1.87 17.78
N PHE A 240 3.19 -1.98 16.78
CA PHE A 240 4.62 -2.15 17.01
C PHE A 240 5.25 -0.86 17.54
N ILE A 241 4.86 0.30 16.98
CA ILE A 241 5.16 1.62 17.56
C ILE A 241 3.92 2.15 18.29
N GLY A 242 3.99 2.22 19.61
CA GLY A 242 2.93 2.79 20.45
C GLY A 242 2.13 1.73 21.18
N MET A 243 0.86 2.04 21.47
CA MET A 243 0.00 1.18 22.31
C MET A 243 -1.03 0.42 21.47
N LYS A 244 -2.18 1.02 21.18
CA LYS A 244 -3.32 0.38 20.52
C LYS A 244 -3.92 1.28 19.44
N SER A 245 -4.60 0.67 18.48
CA SER A 245 -5.32 1.33 17.37
C SER A 245 -6.58 0.62 16.99
#